data_AF-A0A1Y2X059-F1
#
_entry.id   AF-A0A1Y2X059-F1
#
_cell.length_a   1.000
_cell.length_b   1.000
_cell.length_c   1.000
_cell.angle_alpha   90.00
_cell.angle_beta   90.00
_cell.angle_gamma   90.00
#
_symmetry.space_group_name_H-M   'P 1'
#
loop_
_entity.id
_entity.type
_entity.pdbx_description
1 polymer ?
#
loop_
_entity_poly.entity_id
_entity_poly.type
_entity_poly.pdbx_seq_one_letter_code
_entity_poly.pdbx_strand_id
1 'polypeptide(L)'
;MSEDAGAAGVPGAHAHHDNSPPALHIPTEQEKRQATVQEDAYPISPRRHTSTPNPFSRRNTSIDIDDYFTGPRDTSKHSKWPLFMQLHGSILPKMIVPLLVVAAWATLVTVLSKKVPGVNLGISSILLTVTGFVVGLGLSFRSSTAYERYAEGRKYWSQLIFACQGLGRVFWLHAVEREGSSKKDLLAKLTAMNLIVAFAVSLKHKLRFEPYTYYEDLSELVEHLDTFARAATEEHTIKPKVGLFKAVGENLGLSFAASNPRKLMKKAQSPLGNLPLEILCYLTAYVDELALNGQLPIPMQQTSAYNQLQALNDVLVGTERVLNTPLPIAYAIAISQITWIYVFLLPFQLFLELDWITIPATVAASYIILGIFFIGHEVENPFGNDVNDLPLDLFCQQIVQDMETIAARPKPRISEWVEHPKNKVLYPHSESGYSVWEQRPESAIRNALRNRPHAGFEKLDEKGIKEAHTV
;
A
#
# COMPACT_ATOMS: atom_id res chain seq x y z
N MET A 1 -31.12 -19.32 73.88
CA MET A 1 -30.57 -20.27 72.89
C MET A 1 -31.33 -20.08 71.59
N SER A 2 -30.61 -19.53 70.61
CA SER A 2 -30.76 -19.60 69.13
C SER A 2 -32.16 -19.31 68.53
N GLU A 3 -32.38 -18.13 67.92
CA GLU A 3 -32.03 -17.69 66.53
C GLU A 3 -33.21 -17.96 65.57
N ASP A 4 -33.65 -17.07 64.69
CA ASP A 4 -33.41 -15.64 64.48
C ASP A 4 -34.54 -15.06 63.59
N ALA A 5 -34.63 -13.73 63.59
CA ALA A 5 -35.55 -12.79 62.91
C ALA A 5 -35.93 -13.11 61.44
N GLY A 6 -37.01 -12.62 60.83
CA GLY A 6 -37.99 -11.58 61.13
C GLY A 6 -38.65 -11.16 59.80
N ALA A 7 -39.98 -11.07 59.78
CA ALA A 7 -40.86 -10.65 58.66
C ALA A 7 -40.83 -9.10 58.48
N ALA A 8 -41.41 -8.38 57.52
CA ALA A 8 -42.32 -8.54 56.38
C ALA A 8 -42.36 -7.18 55.61
N GLY A 9 -42.93 -7.13 54.39
CA GLY A 9 -43.78 -6.00 53.97
C GLY A 9 -43.33 -5.08 52.83
N VAL A 10 -43.97 -5.27 51.67
CA VAL A 10 -44.01 -4.53 50.36
C VAL A 10 -44.98 -3.30 50.47
N PRO A 11 -45.22 -2.33 49.51
CA PRO A 11 -44.69 -2.02 48.14
C PRO A 11 -44.33 -0.54 47.80
N GLY A 12 -43.57 -0.36 46.70
CA GLY A 12 -43.86 0.57 45.57
C GLY A 12 -43.54 2.07 45.66
N ALA A 13 -42.60 2.57 44.82
CA ALA A 13 -42.65 3.90 44.19
C ALA A 13 -41.51 4.16 43.16
N HIS A 14 -41.93 4.56 41.96
CA HIS A 14 -41.33 5.53 41.03
C HIS A 14 -39.83 5.53 40.67
N ALA A 15 -39.60 5.24 39.39
CA ALA A 15 -38.42 5.58 38.62
C ALA A 15 -38.27 7.11 38.46
N HIS A 16 -37.10 7.64 38.83
CA HIS A 16 -36.57 8.89 38.31
C HIS A 16 -35.35 8.55 37.45
N HIS A 17 -35.47 8.80 36.15
CA HIS A 17 -34.36 8.83 35.21
C HIS A 17 -33.48 10.04 35.54
N ASP A 18 -32.26 9.79 36.01
CA ASP A 18 -31.21 10.81 36.06
C ASP A 18 -30.35 10.66 34.80
N ASN A 19 -30.63 11.49 33.79
CA ASN A 19 -29.86 11.58 32.55
C ASN A 19 -28.67 12.53 32.80
N SER A 20 -27.61 11.98 33.38
CA SER A 20 -26.28 12.61 33.38
C SER A 20 -25.37 11.83 32.41
N PRO A 21 -24.66 12.48 31.48
CA PRO A 21 -23.70 11.78 30.62
C PRO A 21 -22.62 11.10 31.48
N PRO A 22 -22.13 9.89 31.13
CA PRO A 22 -21.06 9.26 31.87
C PRO A 22 -19.82 10.16 31.82
N ALA A 23 -19.28 10.48 32.99
CA ALA A 23 -18.07 11.29 33.10
C ALA A 23 -16.92 10.61 32.34
N LEU A 24 -16.18 11.39 31.55
CA LEU A 24 -14.95 10.97 30.87
C LEU A 24 -14.02 10.32 31.91
N HIS A 25 -13.70 9.04 31.70
CA HIS A 25 -12.80 8.31 32.58
C HIS A 25 -11.37 8.83 32.38
N ILE A 26 -10.94 9.75 33.25
CA ILE A 26 -9.55 10.19 33.31
C ILE A 26 -8.77 9.10 34.06
N PRO A 27 -7.81 8.39 33.43
CA PRO A 27 -7.05 7.32 34.10
C PRO A 27 -6.33 7.88 35.33
N THR A 28 -6.50 7.22 36.47
CA THR A 28 -5.87 7.63 37.73
C THR A 28 -4.38 7.33 37.73
N GLU A 29 -3.60 8.12 38.46
CA GLU A 29 -2.13 8.00 38.56
C GLU A 29 -1.63 6.60 38.97
N GLN A 30 -2.50 5.77 39.55
CA GLN A 30 -2.21 4.39 39.94
C GLN A 30 -2.15 3.42 38.74
N GLU A 31 -2.97 3.61 37.69
CA GLU A 31 -2.90 2.80 36.46
C GLU A 31 -1.60 3.06 35.69
N LYS A 32 -1.07 4.30 35.74
CA LYS A 32 0.24 4.64 35.16
C LYS A 32 1.42 3.93 35.83
N ARG A 33 1.26 3.42 37.06
CA ARG A 33 2.36 2.83 37.85
C ARG A 33 2.45 1.29 37.75
N GLN A 34 1.43 0.60 37.22
CA GLN A 34 1.40 -0.87 37.18
C GLN A 34 2.19 -1.51 36.02
N ALA A 35 2.69 -0.74 35.05
CA ALA A 35 3.66 -1.24 34.07
C ALA A 35 5.09 -1.23 34.66
N THR A 36 5.35 -2.07 35.65
CA THR A 36 6.71 -2.32 36.15
C THR A 36 7.57 -2.92 35.04
N VAL A 37 8.56 -2.14 34.59
CA VAL A 37 9.55 -2.49 33.56
C VAL A 37 10.46 -3.61 34.09
N GLN A 38 10.52 -4.73 33.37
CA GLN A 38 11.54 -5.76 33.56
C GLN A 38 12.79 -5.32 32.78
N GLU A 39 13.84 -4.95 33.50
CA GLU A 39 14.85 -3.96 33.07
C GLU A 39 15.92 -4.45 32.06
N ASP A 40 16.01 -5.75 31.75
CA ASP A 40 17.18 -6.30 31.01
C ASP A 40 16.87 -7.09 29.72
N ALA A 41 15.62 -7.12 29.26
CA ALA A 41 15.31 -7.68 27.95
C ALA A 41 15.22 -6.54 26.93
N TYR A 42 16.13 -6.51 25.95
CA TYR A 42 15.85 -5.77 24.71
C TYR A 42 14.44 -6.15 24.25
N PRO A 43 13.52 -5.21 24.05
CA PRO A 43 12.19 -5.54 23.57
C PRO A 43 12.35 -6.16 22.19
N ILE A 44 12.17 -7.49 22.12
CA ILE A 44 11.95 -8.16 20.86
C ILE A 44 10.60 -7.62 20.39
N SER A 45 10.56 -7.03 19.19
CA SER A 45 9.29 -6.61 18.62
C SER A 45 8.28 -7.76 18.79
N PRO A 46 7.05 -7.50 19.26
CA PRO A 46 5.99 -8.50 19.17
C PRO A 46 6.03 -8.95 17.72
N ARG A 47 6.30 -10.23 17.46
CA ARG A 47 6.43 -10.72 16.08
C ARG A 47 5.14 -10.30 15.38
N ARG A 48 5.22 -9.25 14.56
CA ARG A 48 4.08 -8.80 13.77
C ARG A 48 3.69 -10.05 12.99
N HIS A 49 2.49 -10.55 13.24
CA HIS A 49 1.85 -11.55 12.40
C HIS A 49 1.48 -10.90 11.04
N THR A 50 2.31 -10.00 10.50
CA THR A 50 2.39 -9.77 9.08
C THR A 50 3.10 -10.97 8.51
N SER A 51 2.33 -12.00 8.15
CA SER A 51 2.81 -13.19 7.46
C SER A 51 3.49 -12.81 6.15
N THR A 52 4.77 -12.45 6.19
CA THR A 52 5.69 -12.93 5.17
C THR A 52 6.12 -14.33 5.66
N PRO A 53 5.70 -15.41 4.98
CA PRO A 53 6.04 -16.74 5.44
C PRO A 53 7.56 -16.88 5.47
N ASN A 54 8.08 -17.22 6.64
CA ASN A 54 9.48 -17.55 6.84
C ASN A 54 9.91 -18.61 5.79
N PRO A 55 10.89 -18.33 4.90
CA PRO A 55 11.16 -19.13 3.71
C PRO A 55 11.64 -20.57 3.97
N PHE A 56 11.89 -20.92 5.23
CA PHE A 56 12.34 -22.26 5.65
C PHE A 56 11.44 -22.93 6.70
N SER A 57 10.33 -22.31 7.12
CA SER A 57 9.41 -22.95 8.07
C SER A 57 8.41 -23.84 7.33
N ARG A 58 8.79 -25.08 7.04
CA ARG A 58 7.86 -26.17 6.64
C ARG A 58 6.99 -26.66 7.82
N ARG A 59 6.43 -25.75 8.60
CA ARG A 59 5.54 -26.10 9.71
C ARG A 59 4.28 -25.23 9.60
N ASN A 60 3.25 -25.83 9.01
CA ASN A 60 1.86 -25.38 8.92
C ASN A 60 1.59 -24.06 8.17
N THR A 61 1.83 -24.02 6.86
CA THR A 61 1.00 -23.21 5.97
C THR A 61 0.08 -24.17 5.24
N SER A 62 -1.23 -24.14 5.51
CA SER A 62 -2.20 -24.60 4.53
C SER A 62 -1.85 -23.93 3.21
N ILE A 63 -1.83 -24.69 2.12
CA ILE A 63 -1.78 -24.09 0.78
C ILE A 63 -3.13 -23.40 0.63
N ASP A 64 -3.23 -22.17 1.11
CA ASP A 64 -4.43 -21.38 0.96
C ASP A 64 -4.48 -20.98 -0.50
N ILE A 65 -5.46 -21.51 -1.21
CA ILE A 65 -5.72 -21.17 -2.61
C ILE A 65 -5.92 -19.65 -2.75
N ASP A 66 -6.37 -19.01 -1.67
CA ASP A 66 -6.55 -17.57 -1.54
C ASP A 66 -5.24 -16.79 -1.70
N ASP A 67 -4.09 -17.25 -1.17
CA ASP A 67 -2.78 -16.58 -1.35
C ASP A 67 -2.31 -16.57 -2.82
N TYR A 68 -2.88 -17.45 -3.66
CA TYR A 68 -2.56 -17.50 -5.08
C TYR A 68 -3.33 -16.47 -5.90
N PHE A 69 -4.50 -16.02 -5.40
CA PHE A 69 -5.42 -15.13 -6.10
C PHE A 69 -5.64 -13.79 -5.39
N THR A 70 -5.19 -13.65 -4.15
CA THR A 70 -5.33 -12.46 -3.31
C THR A 70 -3.98 -12.06 -2.72
N GLY A 71 -3.77 -10.76 -2.58
CA GLY A 71 -2.56 -10.21 -1.99
C GLY A 71 -1.49 -9.80 -3.01
N PRO A 72 -0.66 -8.80 -2.68
CA PRO A 72 0.28 -8.21 -3.61
C PRO A 72 1.30 -9.23 -4.10
N ARG A 73 1.59 -9.22 -5.40
CA ARG A 73 2.63 -10.05 -5.99
C ARG A 73 3.97 -9.82 -5.28
N ASP A 74 4.50 -10.87 -4.66
CA ASP A 74 5.81 -10.84 -4.04
C ASP A 74 6.90 -10.69 -5.12
N THR A 75 7.44 -9.49 -5.26
CA THR A 75 8.48 -9.16 -6.24
C THR A 75 9.81 -9.86 -5.95
N SER A 76 10.02 -10.34 -4.71
CA SER A 76 11.21 -11.08 -4.33
C SER A 76 11.16 -12.57 -4.73
N LYS A 77 9.95 -13.10 -4.99
CA LYS A 77 9.76 -14.47 -5.48
C LYS A 77 9.90 -14.51 -7.00
N HIS A 78 11.02 -15.03 -7.47
CA HIS A 78 11.20 -15.35 -8.89
C HIS A 78 10.62 -16.73 -9.23
N SER A 79 9.56 -16.77 -10.02
CA SER A 79 9.08 -18.02 -10.61
C SER A 79 10.08 -18.54 -11.65
N LYS A 80 10.36 -19.84 -11.62
CA LYS A 80 11.23 -20.52 -12.59
C LYS A 80 10.55 -20.77 -13.95
N TRP A 81 9.23 -20.61 -14.01
CA TRP A 81 8.46 -20.79 -15.24
C TRP A 81 8.52 -19.54 -16.12
N PRO A 82 8.55 -19.69 -17.46
CA PRO A 82 8.49 -18.54 -18.36
C PRO A 82 7.19 -17.76 -18.15
N LEU A 83 7.22 -16.45 -18.38
CA LEU A 83 6.14 -15.52 -18.03
C LEU A 83 4.77 -15.94 -18.57
N PHE A 84 4.70 -16.46 -19.80
CA PHE A 84 3.43 -16.86 -20.43
C PHE A 84 2.77 -18.09 -19.77
N MET A 85 3.50 -18.88 -18.97
CA MET A 85 2.98 -20.03 -18.22
C MET A 85 2.66 -19.70 -16.75
N GLN A 86 2.95 -18.48 -16.30
CA GLN A 86 2.70 -18.07 -14.92
C GLN A 86 1.21 -17.79 -14.74
N LEU A 87 0.53 -18.61 -13.94
CA LEU A 87 -0.87 -18.41 -13.56
C LEU A 87 -1.03 -17.36 -12.44
N HIS A 88 -0.03 -17.22 -11.56
CA HIS A 88 -0.04 -16.23 -10.48
C HIS A 88 0.15 -14.81 -11.03
N GLY A 89 -0.76 -13.90 -10.69
CA GLY A 89 -0.83 -12.55 -11.26
C GLY A 89 -1.38 -12.48 -12.68
N SER A 90 -1.76 -13.63 -13.27
CA SER A 90 -2.46 -13.65 -14.54
C SER A 90 -3.95 -13.35 -14.36
N ILE A 91 -4.57 -12.77 -15.38
CA ILE A 91 -6.02 -12.53 -15.41
C ILE A 91 -6.84 -13.79 -15.73
N LEU A 92 -6.16 -14.89 -16.09
CA LEU A 92 -6.77 -16.13 -16.54
C LEU A 92 -7.82 -16.72 -15.57
N PRO A 93 -7.62 -16.73 -14.23
CA PRO A 93 -8.60 -17.25 -13.28
C PRO A 93 -9.95 -16.51 -13.33
N LYS A 94 -9.92 -15.17 -13.40
CA LYS A 94 -11.11 -14.32 -13.55
C LYS A 94 -11.81 -14.53 -14.90
N MET A 95 -11.09 -15.07 -15.89
CA MET A 95 -11.61 -15.34 -17.24
C MET A 95 -12.22 -16.73 -17.42
N ILE A 96 -12.00 -17.69 -16.51
CA ILE A 96 -12.48 -19.06 -16.67
C ILE A 96 -14.00 -19.09 -16.90
N VAL A 97 -14.77 -18.42 -16.03
CA VAL A 97 -16.23 -18.41 -16.14
C VAL A 97 -16.71 -17.66 -17.41
N PRO A 98 -16.25 -16.43 -17.70
CA PRO A 98 -16.54 -15.76 -18.97
C PRO A 98 -16.26 -16.60 -20.22
N LEU A 99 -15.10 -17.26 -20.28
CA LEU A 99 -14.71 -18.06 -21.44
C LEU A 99 -15.55 -19.32 -21.58
N LEU A 100 -15.94 -19.96 -20.47
CA LEU A 100 -16.86 -21.10 -20.50
C LEU A 100 -18.26 -20.69 -21.00
N VAL A 101 -18.76 -19.52 -20.58
CA VAL A 101 -20.03 -18.98 -21.09
C VAL A 101 -19.96 -18.72 -22.59
N VAL A 102 -18.87 -18.12 -23.06
CA VAL A 102 -18.65 -17.88 -24.49
C VAL A 102 -18.49 -19.19 -25.27
N ALA A 103 -17.77 -20.18 -24.72
CA ALA A 103 -17.61 -21.48 -25.34
C ALA A 103 -18.95 -22.21 -25.46
N ALA A 104 -19.78 -22.18 -24.41
CA ALA A 104 -21.12 -22.76 -24.42
C ALA A 104 -22.03 -22.05 -25.44
N TRP A 105 -21.96 -20.72 -25.50
CA TRP A 105 -22.70 -19.92 -26.49
C TRP A 105 -22.27 -20.21 -27.93
N ALA A 106 -20.96 -20.23 -28.20
CA ALA A 106 -20.42 -20.57 -29.51
C ALA A 106 -20.83 -22.00 -29.92
N THR A 107 -20.77 -22.95 -28.99
CA THR A 107 -21.21 -24.33 -29.23
C THR A 107 -22.71 -24.38 -29.58
N LEU A 108 -23.55 -23.66 -28.85
CA LEU A 108 -24.98 -23.57 -29.13
C LEU A 108 -25.24 -23.03 -30.55
N VAL A 109 -24.60 -21.92 -30.91
CA VAL A 109 -24.77 -21.29 -32.23
C VAL A 109 -24.31 -22.21 -33.36
N THR A 110 -23.14 -22.85 -33.21
CA THR A 110 -22.59 -23.79 -34.21
C THR A 110 -23.47 -25.03 -34.35
N VAL A 111 -23.97 -25.60 -33.24
CA VAL A 111 -24.86 -26.77 -33.26
C VAL A 111 -26.19 -26.43 -33.91
N LEU A 112 -26.83 -25.31 -33.55
CA LEU A 112 -28.08 -24.87 -34.16
C LEU A 112 -27.93 -24.70 -35.68
N SER A 113 -26.86 -24.02 -36.10
CA SER A 113 -26.64 -23.72 -37.53
C SER A 113 -26.27 -24.96 -38.36
N LYS A 114 -25.69 -26.02 -37.77
CA LYS A 114 -25.35 -27.28 -38.48
C LYS A 114 -26.43 -28.36 -38.39
N LYS A 115 -27.11 -28.49 -37.26
CA LYS A 115 -28.00 -29.63 -36.98
C LYS A 115 -29.47 -29.32 -37.21
N VAL A 116 -29.88 -28.05 -37.23
CA VAL A 116 -31.26 -27.67 -37.50
C VAL A 116 -31.39 -27.27 -38.97
N PRO A 117 -32.01 -28.12 -39.83
CA PRO A 117 -32.20 -27.79 -41.24
C PRO A 117 -33.08 -26.54 -41.38
N GLY A 118 -32.64 -25.58 -42.21
CA GLY A 118 -33.36 -24.33 -42.49
C GLY A 118 -32.96 -23.13 -41.62
N VAL A 119 -32.10 -23.30 -40.61
CA VAL A 119 -31.61 -22.22 -39.75
C VAL A 119 -30.17 -21.87 -40.10
N ASN A 120 -29.96 -20.81 -40.88
CA ASN A 120 -28.63 -20.22 -41.10
C ASN A 120 -28.51 -18.92 -40.30
N LEU A 121 -27.79 -18.96 -39.19
CA LEU A 121 -27.59 -17.81 -38.31
C LEU A 121 -26.35 -16.98 -38.70
N GLY A 122 -25.71 -17.28 -39.83
CA GLY A 122 -24.52 -16.58 -40.29
C GLY A 122 -24.76 -15.10 -40.57
N ILE A 123 -23.90 -14.24 -40.01
CA ILE A 123 -23.92 -12.79 -40.24
C ILE A 123 -22.66 -12.41 -41.05
N SER A 124 -22.76 -11.38 -41.88
CA SER A 124 -21.62 -10.86 -42.64
C SER A 124 -20.46 -10.40 -41.72
N SER A 125 -19.23 -10.76 -42.12
CA SER A 125 -17.99 -10.38 -41.44
C SER A 125 -17.69 -8.87 -41.52
N ILE A 126 -18.41 -8.09 -42.32
CA ILE A 126 -18.30 -6.62 -42.35
C ILE A 126 -18.66 -6.02 -40.98
N LEU A 127 -19.63 -6.61 -40.27
CA LEU A 127 -19.99 -6.13 -38.94
C LEU A 127 -18.86 -6.37 -37.94
N LEU A 128 -18.08 -7.45 -38.11
CA LEU A 128 -16.90 -7.78 -37.28
C LEU A 128 -15.85 -6.68 -37.36
N THR A 129 -15.54 -6.20 -38.57
CA THR A 129 -14.46 -5.21 -38.75
C THR A 129 -14.82 -3.85 -38.14
N VAL A 130 -16.06 -3.39 -38.36
CA VAL A 130 -16.53 -2.10 -37.83
C VAL A 130 -16.65 -2.14 -36.31
N THR A 131 -17.33 -3.16 -35.77
CA THR A 131 -17.51 -3.27 -34.31
C THR A 131 -16.20 -3.61 -33.60
N GLY A 132 -15.33 -4.41 -34.22
CA GLY A 132 -14.00 -4.74 -33.71
C GLY A 132 -13.09 -3.53 -33.63
N PHE A 133 -13.14 -2.61 -34.60
CA PHE A 133 -12.43 -1.33 -34.52
C PHE A 133 -12.92 -0.47 -33.34
N VAL A 134 -14.24 -0.36 -33.15
CA VAL A 134 -14.82 0.40 -32.04
C VAL A 134 -14.44 -0.21 -30.69
N VAL A 135 -14.50 -1.54 -30.55
CA VAL A 135 -14.06 -2.27 -29.35
C VAL A 135 -12.58 -2.03 -29.10
N GLY A 136 -11.72 -2.17 -30.11
CA GLY A 136 -10.28 -1.96 -29.99
C GLY A 136 -9.94 -0.55 -29.51
N LEU A 137 -10.59 0.47 -30.08
CA LEU A 137 -10.41 1.87 -29.67
C LEU A 137 -10.91 2.12 -28.25
N GLY A 138 -12.09 1.59 -27.90
CA GLY A 138 -12.66 1.72 -26.54
C GLY A 138 -11.81 1.04 -25.47
N LEU A 139 -11.32 -0.17 -25.74
CA LEU A 139 -10.44 -0.91 -24.83
C LEU A 139 -9.08 -0.24 -24.68
N SER A 140 -8.51 0.28 -25.77
CA SER A 140 -7.26 1.05 -25.74
C SER A 140 -7.41 2.31 -24.88
N PHE A 141 -8.48 3.09 -25.09
CA PHE A 141 -8.77 4.27 -24.27
C PHE A 141 -8.92 3.94 -22.78
N ARG A 142 -9.69 2.89 -22.44
CA ARG A 142 -9.84 2.42 -21.06
C ARG A 142 -8.52 1.95 -20.45
N SER A 143 -7.69 1.26 -21.20
CA SER A 143 -6.40 0.75 -20.72
C SER A 143 -5.40 1.88 -20.46
N SER A 144 -5.32 2.86 -21.36
CA SER A 144 -4.45 4.04 -21.18
C SER A 144 -4.84 4.84 -19.94
N THR A 145 -6.13 5.10 -19.75
CA THR A 145 -6.63 5.86 -18.59
C THR A 145 -6.50 5.08 -17.28
N ALA A 146 -6.69 3.76 -17.29
CA ALA A 146 -6.40 2.92 -16.12
C ALA A 146 -4.91 2.96 -15.75
N TYR A 147 -4.02 2.86 -16.73
CA TYR A 147 -2.58 2.93 -16.50
C TYR A 147 -2.13 4.27 -15.94
N GLU A 148 -2.68 5.39 -16.43
CA GLU A 148 -2.41 6.73 -15.88
C GLU A 148 -2.75 6.82 -14.39
N ARG A 149 -3.89 6.27 -13.98
CA ARG A 149 -4.30 6.22 -12.56
C ARG A 149 -3.39 5.35 -11.72
N TYR A 150 -2.98 4.19 -12.25
CA TYR A 150 -2.01 3.32 -11.58
C TYR A 150 -0.66 4.02 -11.38
N ALA A 151 -0.13 4.66 -12.43
CA ALA A 151 1.12 5.42 -12.38
C ALA A 151 1.03 6.60 -11.40
N GLU A 152 -0.11 7.29 -11.37
CA GLU A 152 -0.38 8.39 -10.46
C GLU A 152 -0.45 7.93 -8.99
N GLY A 153 -1.15 6.82 -8.71
CA GLY A 153 -1.16 6.20 -7.39
C GLY A 153 0.25 5.84 -6.90
N ARG A 154 1.08 5.24 -7.78
CA ARG A 154 2.48 4.92 -7.46
C ARG A 154 3.31 6.15 -7.15
N LYS A 155 3.10 7.25 -7.90
CA LYS A 155 3.78 8.54 -7.71
C LYS A 155 3.46 9.13 -6.34
N TYR A 156 2.18 9.19 -5.96
CA TYR A 156 1.79 9.68 -4.63
C TYR A 156 2.38 8.85 -3.50
N TRP A 157 2.44 7.53 -3.67
CA TRP A 157 3.06 6.68 -2.65
C TRP A 157 4.58 6.87 -2.54
N SER A 158 5.26 7.16 -3.65
CA SER A 158 6.67 7.55 -3.62
C SER A 158 6.89 8.89 -2.92
N GLN A 159 5.97 9.85 -3.13
CA GLN A 159 5.99 11.14 -2.44
C GLN A 159 5.72 10.98 -0.94
N LEU A 160 4.85 10.05 -0.55
CA LEU A 160 4.60 9.70 0.86
C LEU A 160 5.89 9.25 1.55
N ILE A 161 6.60 8.27 0.97
CA ILE A 161 7.86 7.75 1.52
C ILE A 161 8.87 8.89 1.68
N PHE A 162 9.01 9.74 0.66
CA PHE A 162 9.91 10.90 0.71
C PHE A 162 9.53 11.87 1.84
N ALA A 163 8.24 12.18 2.01
CA ALA A 163 7.75 13.07 3.04
C ALA A 163 7.95 12.50 4.46
N CYS A 164 7.67 11.21 4.66
CA CYS A 164 7.93 10.50 5.91
C CYS A 164 9.43 10.53 6.27
N GLN A 165 10.33 10.23 5.32
CA GLN A 165 11.78 10.29 5.52
C GLN A 165 12.28 11.72 5.81
N GLY A 166 11.69 12.71 5.14
CA GLY A 166 11.96 14.12 5.40
C GLY A 166 11.59 14.51 6.82
N LEU A 167 10.35 14.26 7.21
CA LEU A 167 9.80 14.62 8.51
C LEU A 167 10.48 13.85 9.65
N GLY A 168 10.72 12.55 9.47
CA GLY A 168 11.43 11.73 10.45
C GLY A 168 12.86 12.21 10.73
N ARG A 169 13.58 12.69 9.70
CA ARG A 169 14.90 13.33 9.90
C ARG A 169 14.80 14.65 10.66
N VAL A 170 13.76 15.46 10.42
CA VAL A 170 13.55 16.70 11.18
C VAL A 170 13.30 16.36 12.66
N PHE A 171 12.39 15.43 12.95
CA PHE A 171 12.04 15.05 14.32
C PHE A 171 13.21 14.41 15.06
N TRP A 172 14.00 13.58 14.40
CA TRP A 172 15.09 12.87 15.07
C TRP A 172 16.40 13.67 15.14
N LEU A 173 16.82 14.30 14.03
CA LEU A 173 18.14 14.95 13.93
C LEU A 173 18.13 16.44 14.25
N HIS A 174 17.01 17.13 14.07
CA HIS A 174 16.92 18.57 14.25
C HIS A 174 16.30 18.98 15.58
N ALA A 175 15.32 18.23 16.08
CA ALA A 175 14.71 18.53 17.37
C ALA A 175 15.71 18.32 18.52
N VAL A 176 16.02 19.40 19.22
CA VAL A 176 16.90 19.43 20.39
C VAL A 176 16.12 18.98 21.62
N GLU A 177 16.77 18.18 22.45
CA GLU A 177 16.23 17.77 23.75
C GLU A 177 16.53 18.82 24.80
N ARG A 178 15.51 19.22 25.56
CA ARG A 178 15.64 20.25 26.58
C ARG A 178 16.35 19.71 27.82
N GLU A 179 17.20 20.55 28.40
CA GLU A 179 17.87 20.25 29.67
C GLU A 179 16.82 20.00 30.77
N GLY A 180 16.99 18.93 31.54
CA GLY A 180 16.04 18.51 32.60
C GLY A 180 14.81 17.72 32.14
N SER A 181 14.50 17.69 30.82
CA SER A 181 13.35 16.92 30.28
C SER A 181 13.68 16.02 29.08
N SER A 182 14.97 15.80 28.78
CA SER A 182 15.45 14.95 27.68
C SER A 182 14.74 13.59 27.54
N LYS A 183 14.47 12.87 28.65
CA LYS A 183 13.74 11.58 28.57
C LYS A 183 12.32 11.75 28.02
N LYS A 184 11.60 12.80 28.42
CA LYS A 184 10.24 13.09 27.93
C LYS A 184 10.27 13.50 26.46
N ASP A 185 11.24 14.34 26.08
CA ASP A 185 11.41 14.79 24.71
C ASP A 185 11.78 13.62 23.78
N LEU A 186 12.62 12.68 24.24
CA LEU A 186 12.96 11.47 23.50
C LEU A 186 11.73 10.57 23.28
N LEU A 187 10.91 10.36 24.31
CA LEU A 187 9.65 9.62 24.18
C LEU A 187 8.68 10.32 23.23
N ALA A 188 8.58 11.65 23.30
CA ALA A 188 7.75 12.43 22.39
C ALA A 188 8.21 12.32 20.93
N LYS A 189 9.53 12.34 20.67
CA LYS A 189 10.09 12.08 19.34
C LYS A 189 9.71 10.69 18.84
N LEU A 190 9.84 9.65 19.67
CA LEU A 190 9.46 8.28 19.29
C LEU A 190 7.97 8.17 18.98
N THR A 191 7.11 8.79 19.80
CA THR A 191 5.67 8.85 19.51
C THR A 191 5.41 9.58 18.19
N ALA A 192 6.07 10.70 17.92
CA ALA A 192 5.92 11.43 16.66
C ALA A 192 6.38 10.60 15.45
N MET A 193 7.47 9.83 15.56
CA MET A 193 7.91 8.88 14.53
C MET A 193 6.85 7.79 14.29
N ASN A 194 6.23 7.27 15.35
CA ASN A 194 5.13 6.31 15.25
C ASN A 194 3.88 6.95 14.60
N LEU A 195 3.60 8.23 14.83
CA LEU A 195 2.51 8.95 14.16
C LEU A 195 2.73 9.12 12.66
N ILE A 196 3.98 9.29 12.21
CA ILE A 196 4.32 9.28 10.78
C ILE A 196 3.96 7.91 10.15
N VAL A 197 4.27 6.82 10.86
CA VAL A 197 3.89 5.46 10.45
C VAL A 197 2.37 5.29 10.46
N ALA A 198 1.71 5.74 11.54
CA ALA A 198 0.26 5.66 11.70
C ALA A 198 -0.47 6.40 10.58
N PHE A 199 0.05 7.54 10.12
CA PHE A 199 -0.48 8.25 8.95
C PHE A 199 -0.43 7.39 7.69
N ALA A 200 0.71 6.74 7.39
CA ALA A 200 0.84 5.89 6.21
C ALA A 200 -0.07 4.65 6.27
N VAL A 201 -0.17 3.99 7.43
CA VAL A 201 -1.02 2.80 7.63
C VAL A 201 -2.50 3.18 7.59
N SER A 202 -2.90 4.26 8.25
CA SER A 202 -4.29 4.75 8.19
C SER A 202 -4.69 5.18 6.77
N LEU A 203 -3.78 5.77 5.99
CA LEU A 203 -4.04 6.12 4.60
C LEU A 203 -4.30 4.86 3.76
N LYS A 204 -3.52 3.79 3.96
CA LYS A 204 -3.77 2.49 3.30
C LYS A 204 -5.18 1.97 3.62
N HIS A 205 -5.56 1.88 4.89
CA HIS A 205 -6.90 1.40 5.28
C HIS A 205 -8.00 2.29 4.71
N LYS A 206 -7.79 3.60 4.71
CA LYS A 206 -8.73 4.54 4.09
C LYS A 206 -8.91 4.28 2.60
N LEU A 207 -7.84 4.04 1.85
CA LEU A 207 -7.92 3.75 0.41
C LEU A 207 -8.59 2.40 0.10
N ARG A 208 -8.53 1.45 1.04
CA ARG A 208 -9.23 0.15 0.98
C ARG A 208 -10.69 0.21 1.47
N PHE A 209 -11.18 1.39 1.87
CA PHE A 209 -12.49 1.60 2.51
C PHE A 209 -12.68 0.77 3.79
N GLU A 210 -11.64 0.74 4.62
CA GLU A 210 -11.58 0.08 5.92
C GLU A 210 -11.65 1.15 7.04
N PRO A 211 -12.84 1.52 7.53
CA PRO A 211 -13.00 2.77 8.28
C PRO A 211 -12.75 2.66 9.79
N TYR A 212 -12.58 1.45 10.33
CA TYR A 212 -12.43 1.19 11.77
C TYR A 212 -10.95 1.03 12.18
N THR A 213 -10.66 1.11 13.48
CA THR A 213 -9.28 1.05 14.01
C THR A 213 -8.86 -0.33 14.55
N TYR A 214 -9.74 -1.34 14.50
CA TYR A 214 -9.47 -2.69 15.07
C TYR A 214 -8.42 -3.52 14.31
N TYR A 215 -7.80 -2.97 13.26
CA TYR A 215 -6.81 -3.69 12.47
C TYR A 215 -5.51 -3.87 13.29
N GLU A 216 -4.88 -5.05 13.17
CA GLU A 216 -3.72 -5.41 14.00
C GLU A 216 -2.53 -4.47 13.81
N ASP A 217 -2.38 -3.91 12.61
CA ASP A 217 -1.31 -2.99 12.23
C ASP A 217 -1.63 -1.51 12.54
N LEU A 218 -2.87 -1.18 12.88
CA LEU A 218 -3.33 0.19 13.12
C LEU A 218 -3.71 0.44 14.59
N SER A 219 -4.32 -0.54 15.25
CA SER A 219 -4.85 -0.43 16.62
C SER A 219 -3.82 0.10 17.60
N GLU A 220 -2.67 -0.57 17.72
CA GLU A 220 -1.59 -0.18 18.65
C GLU A 220 -1.01 1.22 18.36
N LEU A 221 -1.05 1.67 17.10
CA LEU A 221 -0.51 2.97 16.68
C LEU A 221 -1.46 4.14 16.98
N VAL A 222 -2.77 3.89 17.08
CA VAL A 222 -3.80 4.94 17.13
C VAL A 222 -4.64 4.89 18.39
N GLU A 223 -4.62 3.79 19.15
CA GLU A 223 -5.45 3.62 20.37
C GLU A 223 -5.19 4.68 21.45
N HIS A 224 -4.02 5.31 21.48
CA HIS A 224 -3.72 6.41 22.40
C HIS A 224 -4.25 7.78 21.94
N LEU A 225 -4.77 7.88 20.71
CA LEU A 225 -5.31 9.11 20.14
C LEU A 225 -6.82 9.20 20.36
N ASP A 226 -7.31 10.42 20.51
CA ASP A 226 -8.74 10.73 20.48
C ASP A 226 -9.14 10.99 19.03
N THR A 227 -9.88 10.05 18.43
CA THR A 227 -10.26 10.08 17.01
C THR A 227 -11.70 9.60 16.83
N PHE A 228 -12.38 10.14 15.82
CA PHE A 228 -13.75 9.73 15.50
C PHE A 228 -13.82 8.24 15.11
N ALA A 229 -12.81 7.76 14.39
CA ALA A 229 -12.69 6.36 13.98
C ALA A 229 -12.59 5.40 15.19
N ARG A 230 -11.90 5.81 16.26
CA ARG A 230 -11.83 5.04 17.51
C ARG A 230 -13.20 4.96 18.18
N ALA A 231 -13.87 6.09 18.36
CA ALA A 231 -15.20 6.13 18.97
C ALA A 231 -16.19 5.22 18.22
N ALA A 232 -16.14 5.23 16.88
CA ALA A 232 -16.97 4.36 16.06
C ALA A 232 -16.60 2.87 16.15
N THR A 233 -15.34 2.56 16.48
CA THR A 233 -14.85 1.17 16.62
C THR A 233 -15.28 0.55 17.94
N GLU A 234 -15.27 1.32 19.04
CA GLU A 234 -15.72 0.87 20.36
C GLU A 234 -17.20 0.41 20.34
N GLU A 235 -18.03 0.99 19.46
CA GLU A 235 -19.43 0.61 19.27
C GLU A 235 -19.63 -0.68 18.44
N HIS A 236 -18.66 -1.08 17.59
CA HIS A 236 -18.80 -2.15 16.59
C HIS A 236 -17.57 -3.08 16.56
N THR A 237 -17.57 -4.11 17.41
CA THR A 237 -16.39 -4.96 17.67
C THR A 237 -16.25 -6.22 16.79
N ILE A 238 -17.11 -6.48 15.80
CA ILE A 238 -17.15 -7.77 15.10
C ILE A 238 -16.74 -7.66 13.62
N LYS A 239 -15.58 -8.23 13.26
CA LYS A 239 -15.21 -8.52 11.85
C LYS A 239 -16.23 -9.50 11.24
N PRO A 240 -16.89 -9.18 10.11
CA PRO A 240 -17.78 -10.12 9.45
C PRO A 240 -16.98 -11.28 8.85
N LYS A 241 -17.29 -12.52 9.25
CA LYS A 241 -16.70 -13.73 8.62
C LYS A 241 -17.25 -13.90 7.21
N VAL A 242 -16.36 -14.07 6.23
CA VAL A 242 -16.73 -14.36 4.83
C VAL A 242 -17.00 -15.86 4.69
N GLY A 243 -18.12 -16.24 4.05
CA GLY A 243 -18.42 -17.66 3.79
C GLY A 243 -17.62 -18.21 2.60
N LEU A 244 -17.26 -19.50 2.61
CA LEU A 244 -16.44 -20.16 1.58
C LEU A 244 -16.95 -19.96 0.14
N PHE A 245 -18.26 -20.06 -0.10
CA PHE A 245 -18.85 -19.84 -1.43
C PHE A 245 -18.61 -18.41 -1.95
N LYS A 246 -18.62 -17.44 -1.05
CA LYS A 246 -18.39 -16.04 -1.39
C LYS A 246 -16.91 -15.79 -1.71
N ALA A 247 -16.00 -16.37 -0.93
CA ALA A 247 -14.55 -16.30 -1.19
C ALA A 247 -14.19 -16.92 -2.55
N VAL A 248 -14.69 -18.12 -2.85
CA VAL A 248 -14.45 -18.77 -4.15
C VAL A 248 -15.06 -17.97 -5.31
N GLY A 249 -16.26 -17.42 -5.13
CA GLY A 249 -16.90 -16.57 -6.14
C GLY A 249 -16.15 -15.25 -6.39
N GLU A 250 -15.60 -14.65 -5.34
CA GLU A 250 -14.77 -13.43 -5.40
C GLU A 250 -13.45 -13.71 -6.14
N ASN A 251 -12.78 -14.83 -5.84
CA ASN A 251 -11.56 -15.27 -6.53
C ASN A 251 -11.80 -15.56 -8.03
N LEU A 252 -13.01 -16.01 -8.40
CA LEU A 252 -13.41 -16.22 -9.80
C LEU A 252 -13.91 -14.95 -10.50
N GLY A 253 -13.90 -13.80 -9.82
CA GLY A 253 -14.32 -12.51 -10.39
C GLY A 253 -15.83 -12.41 -10.64
N LEU A 254 -16.65 -13.19 -9.93
CA LEU A 254 -18.11 -13.15 -10.10
C LEU A 254 -18.68 -11.88 -9.45
N SER A 255 -19.29 -11.03 -10.28
CA SER A 255 -19.80 -9.71 -9.85
C SER A 255 -20.82 -9.75 -8.71
N PHE A 256 -21.58 -10.84 -8.57
CA PHE A 256 -22.54 -11.03 -7.48
C PHE A 256 -21.90 -11.52 -6.16
N ALA A 257 -20.70 -12.09 -6.23
CA ALA A 257 -19.96 -12.56 -5.06
C ALA A 257 -18.99 -11.48 -4.51
N ALA A 258 -18.61 -10.51 -5.35
CA ALA A 258 -17.73 -9.40 -4.98
C ALA A 258 -18.20 -8.68 -3.71
N SER A 259 -17.30 -8.55 -2.73
CA SER A 259 -17.58 -7.76 -1.54
C SER A 259 -17.60 -6.27 -1.90
N ASN A 260 -18.67 -5.54 -1.53
CA ASN A 260 -18.69 -4.09 -1.69
C ASN A 260 -18.08 -3.46 -0.43
N PRO A 261 -16.86 -2.90 -0.50
CA PRO A 261 -16.16 -2.42 0.69
C PRO A 261 -16.82 -1.14 1.26
N ARG A 262 -17.53 -0.36 0.42
CA ARG A 262 -18.31 0.82 0.84
C ARG A 262 -19.54 0.46 1.69
N LYS A 263 -19.94 -0.82 1.73
CA LYS A 263 -21.10 -1.28 2.54
C LYS A 263 -20.87 -1.05 4.03
N LEU A 264 -19.63 -1.19 4.51
CA LEU A 264 -19.28 -0.97 5.91
C LEU A 264 -19.46 0.51 6.30
N MET A 265 -19.01 1.42 5.44
CA MET A 265 -19.19 2.86 5.65
C MET A 265 -20.67 3.26 5.64
N LYS A 266 -21.48 2.70 4.74
CA LYS A 266 -22.93 2.99 4.68
C LYS A 266 -23.70 2.47 5.90
N LYS A 267 -23.18 1.45 6.59
CA LYS A 267 -23.80 0.85 7.78
C LYS A 267 -23.42 1.56 9.08
N ALA A 268 -22.37 2.38 9.07
CA ALA A 268 -21.89 3.07 10.27
C ALA A 268 -22.99 3.97 10.86
N GLN A 269 -23.18 3.87 12.18
CA GLN A 269 -24.16 4.67 12.92
C GLN A 269 -23.52 5.94 13.50
N SER A 270 -22.21 5.89 13.76
CA SER A 270 -21.38 6.99 14.24
C SER A 270 -20.53 7.59 13.12
N PRO A 271 -20.09 8.86 13.26
CA PRO A 271 -19.20 9.50 12.30
C PRO A 271 -17.85 8.79 12.32
N LEU A 272 -17.43 8.25 11.17
CA LEU A 272 -16.15 7.54 11.02
C LEU A 272 -14.93 8.48 10.96
N GLY A 273 -15.16 9.77 10.69
CA GLY A 273 -14.09 10.77 10.57
C GLY A 273 -13.15 10.57 9.38
N ASN A 274 -12.01 11.25 9.44
CA ASN A 274 -10.92 11.14 8.47
C ASN A 274 -9.63 10.88 9.23
N LEU A 275 -9.39 9.61 9.57
CA LEU A 275 -8.30 9.24 10.45
C LEU A 275 -6.91 9.75 10.01
N PRO A 276 -6.49 9.64 8.73
CA PRO A 276 -5.21 10.22 8.30
C PRO A 276 -5.13 11.74 8.51
N LEU A 277 -6.24 12.47 8.29
CA LEU A 277 -6.29 13.92 8.52
C LEU A 277 -6.23 14.25 10.01
N GLU A 278 -6.91 13.48 10.86
CA GLU A 278 -6.86 13.63 12.31
C GLU A 278 -5.43 13.41 12.84
N ILE A 279 -4.72 12.38 12.34
CA ILE A 279 -3.30 12.14 12.66
C ILE A 279 -2.43 13.31 12.20
N LEU A 280 -2.73 13.90 11.03
CA LEU A 280 -2.01 15.07 10.55
C LEU A 280 -2.18 16.29 11.47
N CYS A 281 -3.35 16.46 12.10
CA CYS A 281 -3.55 17.49 13.12
C CYS A 281 -2.63 17.28 14.33
N TYR A 282 -2.51 16.05 14.83
CA TYR A 282 -1.58 15.72 15.92
C TYR A 282 -0.11 15.96 15.54
N LEU A 283 0.29 15.58 14.32
CA LEU A 283 1.64 15.86 13.81
C LEU A 283 1.92 17.36 13.69
N THR A 284 0.91 18.14 13.28
CA THR A 284 1.02 19.60 13.20
C THR A 284 1.18 20.22 14.58
N ALA A 285 0.35 19.82 15.54
CA ALA A 285 0.47 20.28 16.93
C ALA A 285 1.85 19.97 17.53
N TYR A 286 2.40 18.79 17.23
CA TYR A 286 3.75 18.44 17.65
C TYR A 286 4.84 19.35 17.04
N VAL A 287 4.73 19.70 15.75
CA VAL A 287 5.65 20.64 15.11
C VAL A 287 5.54 22.04 15.71
N ASP A 288 4.33 22.51 15.98
CA ASP A 288 4.08 23.80 16.63
C ASP A 288 4.73 23.84 18.02
N GLU A 289 4.56 22.78 18.83
CA GLU A 289 5.20 22.69 20.15
C GLU A 289 6.73 22.68 20.06
N LEU A 290 7.31 21.95 19.09
CA LEU A 290 8.77 21.95 18.88
C LEU A 290 9.30 23.35 18.54
N ALA A 291 8.55 24.12 17.74
CA ALA A 291 8.91 25.48 17.37
C ALA A 291 8.77 26.44 18.57
N LEU A 292 7.63 26.39 19.28
CA LEU A 292 7.36 27.24 20.45
C LEU A 292 8.34 26.99 21.61
N ASN A 293 8.76 25.74 21.81
CA ASN A 293 9.73 25.37 22.83
C ASN A 293 11.19 25.65 22.43
N GLY A 294 11.44 26.19 21.22
CA GLY A 294 12.80 26.47 20.73
C GLY A 294 13.64 25.23 20.45
N GLN A 295 13.00 24.05 20.31
CA GLN A 295 13.69 22.79 20.04
C GLN A 295 14.16 22.68 18.58
N LEU A 296 13.62 23.51 17.69
CA LEU A 296 14.10 23.70 16.32
C LEU A 296 14.79 25.07 16.20
N PRO A 297 16.10 25.16 16.50
CA PRO A 297 16.79 26.44 16.62
C PRO A 297 17.00 27.17 15.30
N ILE A 298 17.04 26.45 14.17
CA ILE A 298 17.28 27.03 12.85
C ILE A 298 15.92 27.17 12.14
N PRO A 299 15.48 28.38 11.76
CA PRO A 299 14.16 28.59 11.13
C PRO A 299 13.92 27.73 9.88
N MET A 300 14.96 27.47 9.10
CA MET A 300 14.87 26.62 7.91
C MET A 300 14.47 25.17 8.23
N GLN A 301 14.74 24.68 9.45
CA GLN A 301 14.28 23.36 9.91
C GLN A 301 12.77 23.35 10.16
N GLN A 302 12.24 24.45 10.71
CA GLN A 302 10.79 24.63 10.92
C GLN A 302 10.06 24.69 9.58
N THR A 303 10.56 25.50 8.63
CA THR A 303 10.03 25.53 7.27
C THR A 303 10.06 24.16 6.60
N SER A 304 11.15 23.41 6.79
CA SER A 304 11.24 22.04 6.27
C SER A 304 10.17 21.13 6.87
N ALA A 305 9.89 21.22 8.18
CA ALA A 305 8.83 20.44 8.84
C ALA A 305 7.46 20.71 8.22
N TYR A 306 7.05 21.98 8.10
CA TYR A 306 5.77 22.35 7.50
C TYR A 306 5.67 21.95 6.03
N ASN A 307 6.75 22.07 5.26
CA ASN A 307 6.75 21.61 3.87
C ASN A 307 6.49 20.11 3.76
N GLN A 308 7.04 19.29 4.68
CA GLN A 308 6.75 17.85 4.68
C GLN A 308 5.34 17.54 5.17
N LEU A 309 4.81 18.27 6.17
CA LEU A 309 3.40 18.14 6.57
C LEU A 309 2.44 18.48 5.42
N GLN A 310 2.73 19.54 4.67
CA GLN A 310 1.98 19.90 3.47
C GLN A 310 2.06 18.79 2.41
N ALA A 311 3.24 18.22 2.20
CA ALA A 311 3.41 17.10 1.27
C ALA A 311 2.61 15.85 1.68
N LEU A 312 2.48 15.56 2.99
CA LEU A 312 1.60 14.49 3.49
C LEU A 312 0.12 14.79 3.17
N ASN A 313 -0.31 16.04 3.37
CA ASN A 313 -1.67 16.47 3.01
C ASN A 313 -1.94 16.36 1.50
N ASP A 314 -0.98 16.78 0.67
CA ASP A 314 -1.08 16.68 -0.79
C ASP A 314 -1.19 15.23 -1.25
N VAL A 315 -0.49 14.30 -0.60
CA VAL A 315 -0.63 12.86 -0.83
C VAL A 315 -2.01 12.36 -0.44
N LEU A 316 -2.54 12.76 0.72
CA LEU A 316 -3.88 12.37 1.17
C LEU A 316 -4.94 12.79 0.13
N VAL A 317 -4.95 14.07 -0.26
CA VAL A 317 -5.91 14.60 -1.24
C VAL A 317 -5.68 13.99 -2.62
N GLY A 318 -4.42 13.80 -3.02
CA GLY A 318 -4.05 13.21 -4.30
C GLY A 318 -4.52 11.78 -4.47
N THR A 319 -4.30 10.93 -3.46
CA THR A 319 -4.76 9.53 -3.46
C THR A 319 -6.28 9.42 -3.37
N GLU A 320 -6.94 10.30 -2.61
CA GLU A 320 -8.41 10.39 -2.59
C GLU A 320 -8.98 10.75 -3.96
N ARG A 321 -8.34 11.68 -4.69
CA ARG A 321 -8.73 12.02 -6.06
C ARG A 321 -8.62 10.78 -6.94
N VAL A 322 -7.46 10.12 -6.97
CA VAL A 322 -7.26 8.89 -7.78
C VAL A 322 -8.33 7.84 -7.49
N LEU A 323 -8.73 7.67 -6.24
CA LEU A 323 -9.74 6.69 -5.83
C LEU A 323 -11.19 7.12 -6.15
N ASN A 324 -11.54 8.38 -5.88
CA ASN A 324 -12.92 8.88 -5.93
C ASN A 324 -13.33 9.50 -7.26
N THR A 325 -12.38 9.80 -8.15
CA THR A 325 -12.69 10.31 -9.50
C THR A 325 -12.36 9.24 -10.55
N PRO A 326 -13.12 8.13 -10.63
CA PRO A 326 -12.93 7.17 -11.68
C PRO A 326 -13.42 7.70 -13.04
N LEU A 327 -13.15 6.92 -14.10
CA LEU A 327 -13.72 7.17 -15.41
C LEU A 327 -15.24 7.36 -15.29
N PRO A 328 -15.84 8.35 -15.97
CA PRO A 328 -17.28 8.55 -15.90
C PRO A 328 -18.01 7.25 -16.23
N ILE A 329 -18.96 6.89 -15.36
CA ILE A 329 -19.63 5.58 -15.37
C ILE A 329 -20.24 5.27 -16.75
N ALA A 330 -20.73 6.28 -17.47
CA ALA A 330 -21.25 6.13 -18.83
C ALA A 330 -20.23 5.51 -19.81
N TYR A 331 -18.97 5.96 -19.77
CA TYR A 331 -17.92 5.38 -20.62
C TYR A 331 -17.61 3.94 -20.23
N ALA A 332 -17.47 3.67 -18.92
CA ALA A 332 -17.18 2.32 -18.44
C ALA A 332 -18.29 1.32 -18.83
N ILE A 333 -19.57 1.71 -18.67
CA ILE A 333 -20.72 0.90 -19.07
C ILE A 333 -20.74 0.69 -20.59
N ALA A 334 -20.60 1.75 -21.39
CA ALA A 334 -20.65 1.65 -22.84
C ALA A 334 -19.54 0.75 -23.40
N ILE A 335 -18.30 0.91 -22.93
CA ILE A 335 -17.17 0.06 -23.34
C ILE A 335 -17.43 -1.40 -22.97
N SER A 336 -17.95 -1.66 -21.77
CA SER A 336 -18.30 -3.02 -21.34
C SER A 336 -19.41 -3.63 -22.20
N GLN A 337 -20.50 -2.90 -22.45
CA GLN A 337 -21.63 -3.35 -23.26
C GLN A 337 -21.20 -3.66 -24.69
N ILE A 338 -20.45 -2.77 -25.34
CA ILE A 338 -19.98 -2.95 -26.71
C ILE A 338 -19.02 -4.15 -26.80
N THR A 339 -18.13 -4.32 -25.83
CA THR A 339 -17.21 -5.47 -25.77
C THR A 339 -17.97 -6.79 -25.65
N TRP A 340 -18.96 -6.87 -24.76
CA TRP A 340 -19.77 -8.08 -24.60
C TRP A 340 -20.64 -8.37 -25.82
N ILE A 341 -21.29 -7.36 -26.40
CA ILE A 341 -22.06 -7.50 -27.63
C ILE A 341 -21.16 -8.07 -28.74
N TYR A 342 -19.95 -7.52 -28.90
CA TYR A 342 -18.99 -8.02 -29.87
C TYR A 342 -18.65 -9.49 -29.66
N VAL A 343 -18.26 -9.85 -28.43
CA VAL A 343 -17.88 -11.23 -28.08
C VAL A 343 -19.03 -12.22 -28.32
N PHE A 344 -20.26 -11.85 -27.99
CA PHE A 344 -21.43 -12.70 -28.24
C PHE A 344 -21.83 -12.79 -29.72
N LEU A 345 -21.47 -11.81 -30.55
CA LEU A 345 -21.72 -11.80 -31.99
C LEU A 345 -20.66 -12.56 -32.80
N LEU A 346 -19.44 -12.74 -32.28
CA LEU A 346 -18.35 -13.45 -32.94
C LEU A 346 -18.72 -14.83 -33.53
N PRO A 347 -19.41 -15.75 -32.82
CA PRO A 347 -19.67 -17.08 -33.38
C PRO A 347 -20.60 -17.03 -34.60
N PHE A 348 -21.52 -16.06 -34.69
CA PHE A 348 -22.40 -15.87 -35.85
C PHE A 348 -21.63 -15.42 -37.10
N GLN A 349 -20.57 -14.63 -36.90
CA GLN A 349 -19.76 -14.09 -38.00
C GLN A 349 -18.73 -15.11 -38.50
N LEU A 350 -18.12 -15.88 -37.57
CA LEU A 350 -17.10 -16.87 -37.90
C LEU A 350 -17.66 -18.20 -38.41
N PHE A 351 -18.94 -18.49 -38.18
CA PHE A 351 -19.56 -19.76 -38.56
C PHE A 351 -19.48 -20.05 -40.06
N LEU A 352 -19.74 -19.04 -40.90
CA LEU A 352 -19.82 -19.20 -42.36
C LEU A 352 -18.49 -19.65 -42.99
N GLU A 353 -17.37 -19.33 -42.37
CA GLU A 353 -16.03 -19.64 -42.88
C GLU A 353 -15.38 -20.85 -42.18
N LEU A 354 -15.66 -21.07 -40.90
CA LEU A 354 -14.91 -22.00 -40.04
C LEU A 354 -15.71 -23.23 -39.55
N ASP A 355 -17.02 -23.30 -39.76
CA ASP A 355 -17.87 -24.42 -39.35
C ASP A 355 -17.67 -24.85 -37.87
N TRP A 356 -17.10 -26.04 -37.60
CA TRP A 356 -16.85 -26.53 -36.24
C TRP A 356 -15.65 -25.84 -35.58
N ILE A 357 -14.72 -25.32 -36.37
CA ILE A 357 -13.54 -24.57 -35.90
C ILE A 357 -13.96 -23.21 -35.31
N THR A 358 -15.18 -22.74 -35.59
CA THR A 358 -15.75 -21.55 -34.97
C THR A 358 -15.69 -21.59 -33.45
N ILE A 359 -15.92 -22.74 -32.81
CA ILE A 359 -15.92 -22.86 -31.34
C ILE A 359 -14.55 -22.49 -30.76
N PRO A 360 -13.43 -23.19 -31.08
CA PRO A 360 -12.12 -22.83 -30.56
C PRO A 360 -11.65 -21.45 -31.03
N ALA A 361 -12.01 -21.02 -32.26
CA ALA A 361 -11.65 -19.70 -32.76
C ALA A 361 -12.33 -18.57 -31.98
N THR A 362 -13.63 -18.68 -31.68
CA THR A 362 -14.35 -17.71 -30.85
C THR A 362 -13.80 -17.66 -29.44
N VAL A 363 -13.46 -18.80 -28.84
CA VAL A 363 -12.83 -18.84 -27.50
C VAL A 363 -11.47 -18.13 -27.49
N ALA A 364 -10.62 -18.41 -28.48
CA ALA A 364 -9.32 -17.77 -28.60
C ALA A 364 -9.41 -16.25 -28.83
N ALA A 365 -10.29 -15.80 -29.72
CA ALA A 365 -10.53 -14.37 -29.96
C ALA A 365 -11.09 -13.68 -28.70
N SER A 366 -12.01 -14.33 -28.00
CA SER A 366 -12.60 -13.81 -26.76
C SER A 366 -11.58 -13.74 -25.64
N TYR A 367 -10.64 -14.68 -25.55
CA TYR A 367 -9.52 -14.60 -24.62
C TYR A 367 -8.68 -13.34 -24.84
N ILE A 368 -8.36 -12.99 -26.08
CA ILE A 368 -7.57 -11.79 -26.38
C ILE A 368 -8.34 -10.52 -25.96
N ILE A 369 -9.61 -10.41 -26.35
CA ILE A 369 -10.41 -9.20 -26.16
C ILE A 369 -10.82 -9.03 -24.70
N LEU A 370 -11.37 -10.07 -24.08
CA LEU A 370 -11.74 -10.05 -22.67
C LEU A 370 -10.50 -9.93 -21.78
N GLY A 371 -9.35 -10.48 -22.20
CA GLY A 371 -8.09 -10.34 -21.47
C GLY A 371 -7.70 -8.88 -21.32
N ILE A 372 -7.68 -8.11 -22.42
CA ILE A 372 -7.40 -6.67 -22.38
C ILE A 372 -8.46 -5.93 -21.55
N PHE A 373 -9.73 -6.27 -21.71
CA PHE A 373 -10.83 -5.66 -20.96
C PHE A 373 -10.67 -5.83 -19.43
N PHE A 374 -10.39 -7.05 -18.98
CA PHE A 374 -10.24 -7.36 -17.56
C PHE A 374 -8.94 -6.80 -16.97
N ILE A 375 -7.82 -6.79 -17.73
CA ILE A 375 -6.59 -6.11 -17.30
C ILE A 375 -6.87 -4.62 -17.05
N GLY A 376 -7.55 -3.95 -17.98
CA GLY A 376 -7.91 -2.54 -17.81
C GLY A 376 -8.87 -2.30 -16.63
N HIS A 377 -9.64 -3.31 -16.20
CA HIS A 377 -10.49 -3.21 -15.00
C HIS A 377 -9.69 -3.39 -13.71
N GLU A 378 -8.75 -4.33 -13.67
CA GLU A 378 -7.89 -4.57 -12.51
C GLU A 378 -6.97 -3.37 -12.25
N VAL A 379 -6.34 -2.84 -13.30
CA VAL A 379 -5.41 -1.69 -13.18
C VAL A 379 -6.13 -0.37 -12.85
N GLU A 380 -7.45 -0.29 -13.04
CA GLU A 380 -8.23 0.94 -12.81
C GLU A 380 -8.26 1.37 -11.33
N ASN A 381 -8.23 0.41 -10.41
CA ASN A 381 -8.21 0.68 -8.96
C ASN A 381 -6.89 0.19 -8.33
N PRO A 382 -5.82 1.00 -8.33
CA PRO A 382 -4.50 0.55 -7.92
C PRO A 382 -4.33 0.29 -6.42
N PHE A 383 -5.32 0.59 -5.58
CA PHE A 383 -5.23 0.52 -4.11
C PHE A 383 -6.00 -0.64 -3.49
N GLY A 384 -6.51 -1.57 -4.31
CA GLY A 384 -7.28 -2.71 -3.84
C GLY A 384 -6.43 -3.80 -3.18
N ASN A 385 -6.93 -5.04 -3.32
CA ASN A 385 -6.31 -6.26 -2.81
C ASN A 385 -6.02 -7.28 -3.92
N ASP A 386 -6.15 -6.87 -5.20
CA ASP A 386 -5.83 -7.71 -6.34
C ASP A 386 -4.31 -7.93 -6.43
N VAL A 387 -3.89 -9.00 -7.09
CA VAL A 387 -2.47 -9.41 -7.18
C VAL A 387 -1.60 -8.35 -7.89
N ASN A 388 -2.20 -7.63 -8.84
CA ASN A 388 -1.54 -6.60 -9.63
C ASN A 388 -1.71 -5.17 -9.06
N ASP A 389 -2.39 -5.02 -7.92
CA ASP A 389 -2.50 -3.73 -7.24
C ASP A 389 -1.17 -3.31 -6.61
N LEU A 390 -1.10 -2.04 -6.20
CA LEU A 390 0.07 -1.53 -5.51
C LEU A 390 0.26 -2.26 -4.17
N PRO A 391 1.49 -2.70 -3.85
CA PRO A 391 1.78 -3.41 -2.60
C PRO A 391 1.88 -2.44 -1.42
N LEU A 392 0.74 -1.84 -1.03
CA LEU A 392 0.67 -0.82 0.01
C LEU A 392 1.23 -1.31 1.35
N ASP A 393 0.99 -2.58 1.69
CA ASP A 393 1.51 -3.19 2.92
C ASP A 393 3.05 -3.21 2.95
N LEU A 394 3.70 -3.55 1.82
CA LEU A 394 5.17 -3.52 1.71
C LEU A 394 5.71 -2.11 1.81
N PHE A 395 5.01 -1.14 1.21
CA PHE A 395 5.43 0.25 1.32
C PHE A 395 5.26 0.82 2.73
N CYS A 396 4.19 0.44 3.46
CA CYS A 396 4.05 0.80 4.88
C CYS A 396 5.16 0.16 5.72
N GLN A 397 5.51 -1.10 5.46
CA GLN A 397 6.64 -1.77 6.13
C GLN A 397 7.96 -1.08 5.82
N GLN A 398 8.17 -0.61 4.58
CA GLN A 398 9.34 0.18 4.22
C GLN A 398 9.41 1.48 5.05
N ILE A 399 8.31 2.21 5.20
CA ILE A 399 8.27 3.43 6.01
C ILE A 399 8.60 3.13 7.48
N VAL A 400 8.09 2.01 8.03
CA VAL A 400 8.45 1.56 9.38
C VAL A 400 9.96 1.35 9.50
N GLN A 401 10.56 0.58 8.58
CA GLN A 401 12.00 0.30 8.58
C GLN A 401 12.84 1.57 8.43
N ASP A 402 12.39 2.52 7.60
CA ASP A 402 13.06 3.81 7.42
C ASP A 402 13.00 4.63 8.71
N MET A 403 11.86 4.68 9.38
CA MET A 403 11.68 5.39 10.66
C MET A 403 12.53 4.75 11.77
N GLU A 404 12.54 3.43 11.86
CA GLU A 404 13.40 2.67 12.79
C GLU A 404 14.88 2.92 12.51
N THR A 405 15.29 2.93 11.23
CA THR A 405 16.67 3.18 10.83
C THR A 405 17.12 4.60 11.20
N ILE A 406 16.26 5.60 11.00
CA ILE A 406 16.52 6.98 11.41
C ILE A 406 16.64 7.06 12.94
N ALA A 407 15.74 6.39 13.67
CA ALA A 407 15.72 6.40 15.13
C ALA A 407 16.82 5.54 15.79
N ALA A 408 17.46 4.64 15.04
CA ALA A 408 18.40 3.67 15.58
C ALA A 408 19.67 4.28 16.19
N ARG A 409 20.04 5.51 15.79
CA ARG A 409 21.27 6.17 16.27
C ARG A 409 20.99 7.61 16.66
N PRO A 410 21.66 8.13 17.70
CA PRO A 410 21.61 9.56 18.00
C PRO A 410 22.22 10.37 16.85
N LYS A 411 21.95 11.67 16.84
CA LYS A 411 22.52 12.61 15.87
C LYS A 411 24.05 12.46 15.81
N PRO A 412 24.63 12.10 14.65
CA PRO A 412 26.06 11.87 14.53
C PRO A 412 26.83 13.18 14.68
N ARG A 413 27.95 13.15 15.41
CA ARG A 413 28.88 14.28 15.51
C ARG A 413 29.93 14.20 14.41
N ILE A 414 30.43 15.34 13.95
CA ILE A 414 31.44 15.42 12.88
C ILE A 414 32.68 14.58 13.24
N SER A 415 33.16 14.68 14.49
CA SER A 415 34.32 13.96 14.98
C SER A 415 34.17 12.44 14.97
N GLU A 416 32.94 11.91 15.02
CA GLU A 416 32.72 10.46 15.08
C GLU A 416 32.94 9.75 13.74
N TRP A 417 32.73 10.45 12.61
CA TRP A 417 32.79 9.84 11.28
C TRP A 417 33.74 10.52 10.31
N VAL A 418 33.93 11.85 10.40
CA VAL A 418 34.89 12.57 9.54
C VAL A 418 36.32 12.31 10.00
N GLU A 419 36.57 12.49 11.30
CA GLU A 419 37.89 12.30 11.92
C GLU A 419 38.23 10.81 12.15
N HIS A 420 37.33 9.91 11.75
CA HIS A 420 37.50 8.48 11.99
C HIS A 420 38.74 7.95 11.22
N PRO A 421 39.64 7.16 11.85
CA PRO A 421 40.88 6.70 11.22
C PRO A 421 40.67 5.89 9.93
N LYS A 422 39.54 5.18 9.82
CA LYS A 422 39.18 4.42 8.61
C LYS A 422 38.53 5.27 7.51
N ASN A 423 38.26 6.56 7.75
CA ASN A 423 37.71 7.44 6.74
C ASN A 423 38.78 7.78 5.70
N LYS A 424 38.69 7.17 4.52
CA LYS A 424 39.62 7.38 3.41
C LYS A 424 39.18 8.60 2.58
N VAL A 425 39.57 9.80 3.01
CA VAL A 425 39.10 11.10 2.48
C VAL A 425 39.32 11.33 0.99
N LEU A 426 40.35 10.72 0.38
CA LEU A 426 40.64 10.85 -1.06
C LEU A 426 40.50 9.52 -1.83
N TYR A 427 39.79 8.53 -1.30
CA TYR A 427 39.50 7.30 -2.04
C TYR A 427 38.72 7.61 -3.35
N PRO A 428 39.00 6.95 -4.49
CA PRO A 428 39.97 5.86 -4.71
C PRO A 428 41.41 6.30 -5.01
N HIS A 429 41.71 7.59 -5.01
CA HIS A 429 43.02 8.12 -5.40
C HIS A 429 44.09 7.98 -4.31
N SER A 430 43.68 7.87 -3.05
CA SER A 430 44.58 7.57 -1.94
C SER A 430 43.87 6.69 -0.91
N GLU A 431 44.58 5.68 -0.42
CA GLU A 431 44.09 4.81 0.64
C GLU A 431 44.32 5.35 2.05
N SER A 432 45.03 6.49 2.17
CA SER A 432 45.35 7.10 3.45
C SER A 432 44.10 7.66 4.14
N GLY A 433 44.00 7.41 5.45
CA GLY A 433 42.90 7.88 6.29
C GLY A 433 42.96 9.37 6.61
N TYR A 434 41.90 9.89 7.23
CA TYR A 434 41.77 11.30 7.63
C TYR A 434 42.99 11.80 8.43
N SER A 435 43.41 11.07 9.46
CA SER A 435 44.52 11.46 10.34
C SER A 435 45.85 11.68 9.63
N VAL A 436 46.10 10.96 8.53
CA VAL A 436 47.32 11.10 7.71
C VAL A 436 47.25 12.37 6.86
N TRP A 437 46.07 12.72 6.36
CA TRP A 437 45.86 13.92 5.55
C TRP A 437 45.74 15.18 6.40
N GLU A 438 45.23 15.08 7.62
CA GLU A 438 45.19 16.15 8.61
C GLU A 438 46.60 16.66 8.97
N GLN A 439 47.59 15.77 9.04
CA GLN A 439 48.99 16.12 9.31
C GLN A 439 49.70 16.78 8.11
N ARG A 440 49.11 16.73 6.91
CA ARG A 440 49.72 17.30 5.70
C ARG A 440 49.38 18.78 5.56
N PRO A 441 50.29 19.59 4.98
CA PRO A 441 50.00 21.00 4.74
C PRO A 441 48.86 21.14 3.74
N GLU A 442 48.08 22.21 3.86
CA GLU A 442 46.94 22.49 2.98
C GLU A 442 47.34 22.51 1.49
N SER A 443 48.56 22.98 1.17
CA SER A 443 49.11 22.96 -0.18
C SER A 443 49.20 21.56 -0.77
N ALA A 444 49.58 20.55 0.03
CA ALA A 444 49.64 19.16 -0.41
C ALA A 444 48.24 18.59 -0.67
N ILE A 445 47.24 18.96 0.14
CA ILE A 445 45.85 18.58 -0.08
C ILE A 445 45.31 19.21 -1.37
N ARG A 446 45.48 20.52 -1.54
CA ARG A 446 45.04 21.25 -2.75
C ARG A 446 45.74 20.75 -4.02
N ASN A 447 47.03 20.43 -3.96
CA ASN A 447 47.77 19.82 -5.06
C ASN A 447 47.27 18.42 -5.39
N ALA A 448 47.02 17.57 -4.37
CA ALA A 448 46.44 16.25 -4.57
C ALA A 448 45.05 16.34 -5.22
N LEU A 449 44.22 17.32 -4.86
CA LEU A 449 42.93 17.59 -5.50
C LEU A 449 43.09 18.06 -6.95
N ARG A 450 44.02 18.97 -7.22
CA ARG A 450 44.30 19.48 -8.56
C ARG A 450 44.76 18.37 -9.51
N ASN A 451 45.51 17.39 -9.00
CA ASN A 451 46.01 16.27 -9.79
C ASN A 451 44.99 15.14 -10.00
N ARG A 452 43.81 15.17 -9.34
CA ARG A 452 42.78 14.12 -9.48
C ARG A 452 42.35 13.85 -10.93
N PRO A 453 42.08 14.85 -11.78
CA PRO A 453 41.68 14.60 -13.17
C PRO A 453 42.80 13.95 -13.99
N HIS A 454 44.07 14.22 -13.67
CA HIS A 454 45.23 13.70 -14.40
C HIS A 454 45.54 12.22 -14.08
N ALA A 455 45.17 11.74 -12.90
CA ALA A 455 45.38 10.34 -12.50
C ALA A 455 44.62 9.31 -13.38
N GLY A 456 43.58 9.75 -14.12
CA GLY A 456 42.90 8.92 -15.12
C GLY A 456 43.61 8.90 -16.48
N PHE A 457 44.37 9.94 -16.81
CA PHE A 457 45.10 10.07 -18.09
C PHE A 457 46.41 9.27 -18.10
N GLU A 458 47.16 9.22 -17.01
CA GLU A 458 48.37 8.37 -16.92
C GLU A 458 48.06 6.88 -17.18
N LYS A 459 46.88 6.40 -16.76
CA LYS A 459 46.44 5.01 -17.06
C LYS A 459 46.11 4.76 -18.53
N LEU A 460 45.76 5.80 -19.30
CA LEU A 460 45.53 5.69 -20.75
C LEU A 460 46.85 5.73 -21.51
N ASP A 461 47.81 6.56 -21.08
CA ASP A 461 49.14 6.62 -21.68
C ASP A 461 49.93 5.31 -21.48
N GLU A 462 49.83 4.65 -20.32
CA GLU A 462 50.43 3.33 -20.11
C GLU A 462 49.82 2.22 -20.98
N LYS A 463 48.54 2.35 -21.39
CA LYS A 463 47.91 1.41 -22.34
C LYS A 463 48.24 1.76 -23.80
N GLY A 464 48.29 3.04 -24.15
CA GLY A 464 48.68 3.51 -25.48
C GLY A 464 50.15 3.20 -25.82
N ILE A 465 51.05 3.24 -24.83
CA ILE A 465 52.47 2.87 -25.00
C ILE A 465 52.64 1.36 -25.20
N LYS A 466 51.77 0.52 -24.61
CA LYS A 466 51.82 -0.94 -24.80
C LYS A 466 51.31 -1.37 -26.18
N GLU A 467 50.36 -0.67 -26.78
CA GLU A 467 49.87 -0.98 -28.14
C GLU A 467 50.82 -0.47 -29.24
N ALA A 468 51.57 0.60 -28.99
CA ALA A 468 52.55 1.13 -29.94
C ALA A 468 53.85 0.30 -30.07
N HIS A 469 54.07 -0.70 -29.21
CA HIS A 469 55.22 -1.62 -29.26
C HIS A 469 54.89 -3.00 -29.84
N THR A 470 53.69 -3.18 -30.43
CA THR A 470 53.25 -4.45 -31.04
C THR A 470 52.68 -4.27 -32.46
N VAL A 471 53.29 -3.39 -33.26
CA VAL A 471 53.12 -3.39 -34.73
C VAL A 471 54.47 -3.45 -35.41
#